data_AF-L9JC53-F1
#
_entry.id   AF-L9JC53-F1
#
_cell.length_a   1.000
_cell.length_b   1.000
_cell.length_c   1.000
_cell.angle_alpha   90.00
_cell.angle_beta   90.00
_cell.angle_gamma   90.00
#
_symmetry.space_group_name_H-M   'P 1'
#
loop_
_entity.id
_entity.type
_entity.pdbx_description
1 polymer ?
#
loop_
_entity_poly.entity_id
_entity_poly.type
_entity_poly.pdbx_seq_one_letter_code
_entity_poly.pdbx_strand_id
1 'polypeptide(L)'
;MQDYERVVAYHCQHEAYEEALAVLARHRDPQLFYKFSPILIRHIPRQLVDAWIELGSRLDARQLIPALVNYSQGGEAQQVSQAIRYMEFCVNVLGETEQAIHNYLLSLYARGQPASLLAYLEQAGASPHRVHYDLKYALRLCAEHGHHRACVHVYKVLELYEEAVDLALQVDVDLAKQCADLPEEDEELRKKLWLKIARHVVQEEEDVQTAMACLASCPLLKIEDVLPFFPDFVTIDHFKEAICSSLKAYNHHIQELQREMEEATASAQRIRRDLQELRGRYGTVEPQDKCATCDFPLLNRPFYLFLCGHMFHADCLLQAVRPGLPAYKQARLEELQRKLGAAPPPTKGSARAKEAEGGGPTGGPSREQLKADLDELVAAECVYCGELMIRSIDRPFIDPQRYEEEHLSWL
;
A
#
# COMPACT_ATOMS: atom_id res chain seq x y z
N MET A 1 37.15 44.58 22.61
CA MET A 1 35.73 44.47 22.19
C MET A 1 34.98 45.79 22.34
N GLN A 2 35.08 46.51 23.47
CA GLN A 2 34.29 47.74 23.71
C GLN A 2 34.70 48.94 22.84
N ASP A 3 35.95 49.03 22.40
CA ASP A 3 36.42 50.19 21.61
C ASP A 3 35.87 50.20 20.18
N TYR A 4 35.81 49.03 19.53
CA TYR A 4 35.28 48.92 18.16
C TYR A 4 33.76 49.10 18.10
N GLU A 5 33.02 48.70 19.14
CA GLU A 5 31.59 49.00 19.27
C GLU A 5 31.34 50.50 19.32
N ARG A 6 32.18 51.26 20.04
CA ARG A 6 32.10 52.72 20.10
C ARG A 6 32.48 53.38 18.78
N VAL A 7 33.50 52.86 18.10
CA VAL A 7 33.93 53.36 16.77
C VAL A 7 32.83 53.14 15.74
N VAL A 8 32.25 51.95 15.66
CA VAL A 8 31.14 51.66 14.72
C VAL A 8 29.90 52.49 15.08
N ALA A 9 29.58 52.64 16.37
CA ALA A 9 28.49 53.51 16.80
C ALA A 9 28.74 55.00 16.44
N TYR A 10 29.98 55.47 16.55
CA TYR A 10 30.38 56.83 16.17
C TYR A 10 30.19 57.06 14.66
N HIS A 11 30.65 56.14 13.81
CA HIS A 11 30.46 56.24 12.36
C HIS A 11 28.97 56.15 11.97
N CYS A 12 28.18 55.30 12.64
CA CYS A 12 26.73 55.24 12.45
C CYS A 12 26.00 56.54 12.85
N GLN A 13 26.47 57.26 13.88
CA GLN A 13 25.91 58.55 14.29
C GLN A 13 26.25 59.70 13.33
N HIS A 14 27.38 59.61 12.61
CA HIS A 14 27.83 60.61 11.64
C HIS A 14 27.40 60.28 10.20
N GLU A 15 26.46 59.36 10.02
CA GLU A 15 25.96 58.89 8.72
C GLU A 15 27.06 58.27 7.80
N ALA A 16 28.24 57.96 8.34
CA ALA A 16 29.36 57.35 7.64
C ALA A 16 29.23 55.82 7.63
N TYR A 17 28.14 55.31 7.04
CA TYR A 17 27.78 53.89 7.10
C TYR A 17 28.73 52.96 6.31
N GLU A 18 29.36 53.45 5.24
CA GLU A 18 30.36 52.68 4.46
C GLU A 18 31.62 52.40 5.27
N GLU A 19 32.10 53.40 6.01
CA GLU A 19 33.26 53.28 6.90
C GLU A 19 32.95 52.37 8.09
N ALA A 20 31.74 52.50 8.65
CA ALA A 20 31.25 51.60 9.69
C ALA A 20 31.27 50.13 9.23
N LEU A 21 30.83 49.87 7.99
CA LEU A 21 30.86 48.54 7.38
C LEU A 21 32.30 48.05 7.12
N ALA A 22 33.20 48.93 6.67
CA ALA A 22 34.62 48.58 6.48
C ALA A 22 35.30 48.17 7.79
N VAL A 23 35.00 48.85 8.90
CA VAL A 23 35.48 48.49 10.24
C VAL A 23 34.91 47.13 10.66
N LEU A 24 33.60 46.88 10.45
CA LEU A 24 32.98 45.58 10.75
C LEU A 24 33.56 44.43 9.91
N ALA A 25 33.76 44.64 8.62
CA ALA A 25 34.32 43.66 7.68
C ALA A 25 35.77 43.29 8.02
N ARG A 26 36.54 44.22 8.58
CA ARG A 26 37.93 43.99 9.02
C ARG A 26 38.02 43.15 10.30
N HIS A 27 37.09 43.32 11.22
CA HIS A 27 37.09 42.62 12.51
C HIS A 27 36.37 41.27 12.47
N ARG A 28 35.41 41.07 11.55
CA ARG A 28 34.67 39.81 11.33
C ARG A 28 34.07 39.21 12.62
N ASP A 29 33.62 40.05 13.55
CA ASP A 29 33.00 39.63 14.82
C ASP A 29 31.47 39.54 14.66
N PRO A 30 30.88 38.33 14.75
CA PRO A 30 29.44 38.12 14.56
C PRO A 30 28.56 38.96 15.49
N GLN A 31 29.00 39.19 16.74
CA GLN A 31 28.22 39.92 17.75
C GLN A 31 28.04 41.41 17.38
N LEU A 32 29.04 42.01 16.76
CA LEU A 32 28.96 43.39 16.27
C LEU A 32 28.04 43.48 15.04
N PHE A 33 28.10 42.49 14.15
CA PHE A 33 27.17 42.41 13.03
C PHE A 33 25.72 42.35 13.53
N TYR A 34 25.35 41.48 14.47
CA TYR A 34 23.96 41.42 14.96
C TYR A 34 23.45 42.74 15.55
N LYS A 35 24.29 43.46 16.29
CA LYS A 35 23.92 44.74 16.91
C LYS A 35 23.70 45.87 15.90
N PHE A 36 24.56 45.98 14.89
CA PHE A 36 24.52 47.10 13.93
C PHE A 36 23.73 46.79 12.65
N SER A 37 23.40 45.52 12.38
CA SER A 37 22.61 45.09 11.22
C SER A 37 21.28 45.81 11.04
N PRO A 38 20.44 46.03 12.08
CA PRO A 38 19.15 46.74 11.92
C PRO A 38 19.29 48.20 11.45
N ILE A 39 20.42 48.84 11.74
CA ILE A 39 20.69 50.23 11.38
C ILE A 39 21.28 50.28 9.97
N LEU A 40 22.32 49.48 9.73
CA LEU A 40 23.06 49.48 8.47
C LEU A 40 22.20 49.02 7.29
N ILE A 41 21.30 48.05 7.50
CA ILE A 41 20.48 47.52 6.41
C ILE A 41 19.53 48.56 5.82
N ARG A 42 19.07 49.53 6.62
CA ARG A 42 18.16 50.60 6.17
C ARG A 42 18.82 51.61 5.23
N HIS A 43 20.14 51.76 5.34
CA HIS A 43 20.90 52.77 4.60
C HIS A 43 21.78 52.16 3.50
N ILE A 44 22.43 51.02 3.77
CA ILE A 44 23.34 50.35 2.83
C ILE A 44 23.06 48.84 2.74
N PRO A 45 21.94 48.44 2.13
CA PRO A 45 21.55 47.03 2.08
C PRO A 45 22.42 46.16 1.17
N ARG A 46 22.87 46.69 0.02
CA ARG A 46 23.65 45.93 -0.95
C ARG A 46 25.01 45.54 -0.40
N GLN A 47 25.80 46.53 0.02
CA GLN A 47 27.16 46.30 0.53
C GLN A 47 27.13 45.47 1.83
N LEU A 48 26.09 45.64 2.67
CA LEU A 48 25.93 44.83 3.88
C LEU A 48 25.64 43.37 3.59
N VAL A 49 24.75 43.09 2.64
CA VAL A 49 24.47 41.71 2.21
C VAL A 49 25.69 41.07 1.55
N ASP A 50 26.44 41.81 0.73
CA ASP A 50 27.71 41.31 0.17
C ASP A 50 28.70 40.93 1.28
N ALA A 51 28.85 41.77 2.31
CA ALA A 51 29.68 41.47 3.47
C ALA A 51 29.16 40.25 4.28
N TRP A 52 27.85 40.07 4.41
CA TRP A 52 27.29 38.87 5.06
C TRP A 52 27.55 37.60 4.26
N ILE A 53 27.44 37.66 2.93
CA ILE A 53 27.76 36.55 2.02
C ILE A 53 29.24 36.17 2.14
N GLU A 54 30.14 37.16 2.21
CA GLU A 54 31.58 36.92 2.40
C GLU A 54 31.92 36.28 3.76
N LEU A 55 31.19 36.64 4.82
CA LEU A 55 31.37 36.04 6.15
C LEU A 55 30.81 34.61 6.25
N GLY A 56 29.84 34.26 5.40
CA GLY A 56 29.30 32.92 5.24
C GLY A 56 28.86 32.27 6.56
N SER A 57 29.43 31.10 6.86
CA SER A 57 29.09 30.25 8.01
C SER A 57 29.44 30.81 9.40
N ARG A 58 30.06 32.00 9.47
CA ARG A 58 30.37 32.67 10.75
C ARG A 58 29.17 33.42 11.33
N LEU A 59 28.15 33.69 10.50
CA LEU A 59 26.95 34.38 10.89
C LEU A 59 25.80 33.38 11.02
N ASP A 60 25.05 33.50 12.11
CA ASP A 60 23.82 32.79 12.36
C ASP A 60 22.68 33.59 11.71
N ALA A 61 22.15 33.04 10.60
CA ALA A 61 21.07 33.66 9.85
C ALA A 61 19.84 33.94 10.72
N ARG A 62 19.59 33.15 11.78
CA ARG A 62 18.46 33.32 12.71
C ARG A 62 18.44 34.69 13.36
N GLN A 63 19.60 35.16 13.79
CA GLN A 63 19.73 36.42 14.54
C GLN A 63 19.58 37.64 13.62
N LEU A 64 19.70 37.44 12.31
CA LEU A 64 19.52 38.47 11.29
C LEU A 64 18.09 38.53 10.76
N ILE A 65 17.26 37.49 10.95
CA ILE A 65 15.85 37.47 10.53
C ILE A 65 15.08 38.68 11.08
N PRO A 66 15.12 39.03 12.39
CA PRO A 66 14.34 40.18 12.90
C PRO A 66 14.75 41.52 12.27
N ALA A 67 16.05 41.70 12.00
CA ALA A 67 16.57 42.89 11.32
C ALA A 67 16.07 42.97 9.88
N LEU A 68 16.08 41.84 9.18
CA LEU A 68 15.60 41.71 7.81
C LEU A 68 14.09 41.86 7.68
N VAL A 69 13.30 41.35 8.63
CA VAL A 69 11.83 41.48 8.67
C VAL A 69 11.44 42.96 8.82
N ASN A 70 12.04 43.66 9.77
CA ASN A 70 11.77 45.10 9.98
C ASN A 70 12.15 45.94 8.74
N TYR A 71 13.18 45.52 8.02
CA TYR A 71 13.62 46.16 6.79
C TYR A 71 12.70 45.85 5.60
N SER A 72 12.30 44.59 5.40
CA SER A 72 11.44 44.18 4.29
C SER A 72 9.97 44.62 4.45
N GLN A 73 9.54 44.99 5.65
CA GLN A 73 8.24 45.62 5.89
C GLN A 73 8.12 47.04 5.30
N GLY A 74 9.24 47.70 4.97
CA GLY A 74 9.28 49.05 4.40
C GLY A 74 8.73 49.18 2.97
N GLY A 75 8.46 48.07 2.28
CA GLY A 75 7.66 48.04 1.05
C GLY A 75 8.39 48.39 -0.26
N GLU A 76 9.69 48.72 -0.23
CA GLU A 76 10.44 48.95 -1.47
C GLU A 76 10.90 47.62 -2.09
N ALA A 77 10.61 47.41 -3.38
CA ALA A 77 10.98 46.20 -4.12
C ALA A 77 12.48 45.87 -4.06
N GLN A 78 13.32 46.92 -3.96
CA GLN A 78 14.77 46.78 -3.83
C GLN A 78 15.20 46.24 -2.46
N GLN A 79 14.44 46.55 -1.40
CA GLN A 79 14.69 46.05 -0.05
C GLN A 79 14.38 44.55 0.05
N VAL A 80 13.25 44.15 -0.54
CA VAL A 80 12.84 42.73 -0.64
C VAL A 80 13.84 41.92 -1.46
N SER A 81 14.35 42.45 -2.58
CA SER A 81 15.32 41.76 -3.43
C SER A 81 16.65 41.45 -2.73
N GLN A 82 17.18 42.36 -1.91
CA GLN A 82 18.43 42.10 -1.17
C GLN A 82 18.23 41.09 -0.02
N ALA A 83 17.06 41.11 0.62
CA ALA A 83 16.72 40.11 1.63
C ALA A 83 16.57 38.71 1.01
N ILE A 84 15.93 38.60 -0.16
CA ILE A 84 15.83 37.34 -0.93
C ILE A 84 17.22 36.82 -1.29
N ARG A 85 18.11 37.66 -1.84
CA ARG A 85 19.46 37.27 -2.24
C ARG A 85 20.27 36.65 -1.10
N TYR A 86 20.19 37.23 0.10
CA TYR A 86 20.88 36.66 1.27
C TYR A 86 20.25 35.34 1.71
N MET A 87 18.92 35.26 1.74
CA MET A 87 18.21 34.04 2.15
C MET A 87 18.41 32.89 1.15
N GLU A 88 18.44 33.16 -0.16
CA GLU A 88 18.81 32.21 -1.21
C GLU A 88 20.23 31.68 -1.02
N PHE A 89 21.18 32.53 -0.62
CA PHE A 89 22.54 32.11 -0.29
C PHE A 89 22.56 31.17 0.93
N CYS A 90 21.81 31.49 1.98
CA CYS A 90 21.68 30.63 3.16
C CYS A 90 21.10 29.25 2.81
N VAL A 91 20.10 29.20 1.94
CA VAL A 91 19.44 27.94 1.55
C VAL A 91 20.29 27.14 0.54
N ASN A 92 20.78 27.78 -0.52
CA ASN A 92 21.43 27.08 -1.64
C ASN A 92 22.93 26.82 -1.42
N VAL A 93 23.63 27.69 -0.69
CA VAL A 93 25.09 27.60 -0.53
C VAL A 93 25.49 27.12 0.86
N LEU A 94 24.86 27.65 1.91
CA LEU A 94 25.12 27.19 3.28
C LEU A 94 24.39 25.88 3.61
N GLY A 95 23.32 25.55 2.86
CA GLY A 95 22.55 24.33 3.07
C GLY A 95 21.83 24.31 4.42
N GLU A 96 21.47 25.48 4.93
CA GLU A 96 20.73 25.59 6.20
C GLU A 96 19.37 24.90 6.06
N THR A 97 19.05 24.03 7.02
CA THR A 97 17.82 23.21 7.04
C THR A 97 16.77 23.74 8.00
N GLU A 98 16.99 24.94 8.53
CA GLU A 98 16.15 25.49 9.56
C GLU A 98 14.86 26.07 9.02
N GLN A 99 13.76 25.63 9.62
CA GLN A 99 12.40 26.06 9.30
C GLN A 99 12.14 27.57 9.35
N ALA A 100 12.75 28.31 10.26
CA ALA A 100 12.57 29.76 10.33
C ALA A 100 13.10 30.49 9.09
N ILE A 101 14.24 30.03 8.55
CA ILE A 101 14.88 30.61 7.36
C ILE A 101 14.02 30.36 6.13
N HIS A 102 13.55 29.11 5.95
CA HIS A 102 12.69 28.76 4.83
C HIS A 102 11.32 29.44 4.90
N ASN A 103 10.72 29.54 6.10
CA ASN A 103 9.45 30.26 6.29
C ASN A 103 9.60 31.75 5.97
N TYR A 104 10.71 32.37 6.38
CA TYR A 104 10.96 33.77 6.06
C TYR A 104 11.19 33.97 4.56
N LEU A 105 11.97 33.10 3.92
CA LEU A 105 12.16 33.14 2.46
C LEU A 105 10.83 33.01 1.71
N LEU A 106 9.95 32.09 2.12
CA LEU A 106 8.59 31.96 1.58
C LEU A 106 7.80 33.27 1.72
N SER A 107 7.85 33.91 2.89
CA SER A 107 7.18 35.20 3.14
C SER A 107 7.67 36.31 2.18
N LEU A 108 8.95 36.30 1.83
CA LEU A 108 9.52 37.24 0.88
C LEU A 108 9.09 36.93 -0.56
N TYR A 109 9.08 35.65 -0.95
CA TYR A 109 8.64 35.24 -2.28
C TYR A 109 7.16 35.52 -2.53
N ALA A 110 6.29 35.23 -1.55
CA ALA A 110 4.85 35.49 -1.69
C ALA A 110 4.55 36.99 -1.89
N ARG A 111 5.40 37.87 -1.35
CA ARG A 111 5.24 39.33 -1.42
C ARG A 111 5.83 39.97 -2.67
N GLY A 112 6.86 39.36 -3.27
CA GLY A 112 7.66 39.99 -4.32
C GLY A 112 7.83 39.21 -5.62
N GLN A 113 7.79 37.86 -5.60
CA GLN A 113 8.11 37.02 -6.76
C GLN A 113 7.36 35.66 -6.75
N PRO A 114 6.14 35.59 -7.32
CA PRO A 114 5.34 34.36 -7.34
C PRO A 114 5.92 33.25 -8.23
N ALA A 115 6.64 33.60 -9.29
CA ALA A 115 7.29 32.61 -10.16
C ALA A 115 8.42 31.87 -9.44
N SER A 116 9.26 32.61 -8.70
CA SER A 116 10.34 32.05 -7.87
C SER A 116 9.78 31.24 -6.70
N LEU A 117 8.62 31.62 -6.16
CA LEU A 117 7.90 30.84 -5.14
C LEU A 117 7.56 29.44 -5.65
N LEU A 118 6.95 29.34 -6.83
CA LEU A 118 6.59 28.05 -7.43
C LEU A 118 7.82 27.19 -7.70
N ALA A 119 8.85 27.75 -8.33
CA ALA A 119 10.09 27.04 -8.60
C ALA A 119 10.74 26.53 -7.30
N TYR A 120 10.70 27.32 -6.23
CA TYR A 120 11.22 26.93 -4.93
C TYR A 120 10.43 25.78 -4.30
N LEU A 121 9.09 25.82 -4.38
CA LEU A 121 8.21 24.75 -3.87
C LEU A 121 8.41 23.44 -4.66
N GLU A 122 8.51 23.52 -5.99
CA GLU A 122 8.76 22.37 -6.86
C GLU A 122 10.14 21.74 -6.60
N GLN A 123 11.16 22.57 -6.37
CA GLN A 123 12.53 22.12 -6.10
C GLN A 123 12.69 21.49 -4.70
N ALA A 124 11.90 21.93 -3.71
CA ALA A 124 11.88 21.34 -2.37
C ALA A 124 11.34 19.89 -2.36
N GLY A 125 10.63 19.49 -3.42
CA GLY A 125 10.16 18.13 -3.65
C GLY A 125 8.78 17.84 -3.07
N ALA A 126 8.26 16.66 -3.41
CA ALA A 126 6.89 16.25 -3.15
C ALA A 126 6.64 15.64 -1.75
N SER A 127 7.69 15.41 -0.95
CA SER A 127 7.54 14.69 0.32
C SER A 127 7.56 15.62 1.54
N PRO A 128 6.59 15.51 2.47
CA PRO A 128 6.51 16.31 3.69
C PRO A 128 7.77 16.30 4.55
N HIS A 129 8.54 15.22 4.51
CA HIS A 129 9.74 15.02 5.33
C HIS A 129 11.03 15.57 4.73
N ARG A 130 11.04 15.90 3.43
CA ARG A 130 12.18 16.58 2.78
C ARG A 130 12.03 18.10 2.78
N VAL A 131 10.81 18.55 3.04
CA VAL A 131 10.49 19.97 3.08
C VAL A 131 10.92 20.55 4.42
N HIS A 132 11.79 21.55 4.36
CA HIS A 132 12.30 22.24 5.54
C HIS A 132 11.46 23.46 5.95
N TYR A 133 10.33 23.74 5.28
CA TYR A 133 9.41 24.81 5.66
C TYR A 133 8.12 24.28 6.32
N ASP A 134 7.42 25.14 7.03
CA ASP A 134 6.09 24.84 7.56
C ASP A 134 5.04 24.88 6.45
N LEU A 135 4.50 23.72 6.09
CA LEU A 135 3.47 23.58 5.06
C LEU A 135 2.19 24.37 5.39
N LYS A 136 1.78 24.43 6.67
CA LYS A 136 0.56 25.15 7.09
C LYS A 136 0.76 26.66 7.02
N TYR A 137 1.95 27.13 7.37
CA TYR A 137 2.33 28.53 7.21
C TYR A 137 2.39 28.92 5.72
N ALA A 138 3.04 28.09 4.90
CA ALA A 138 3.15 28.29 3.45
C ALA A 138 1.76 28.41 2.80
N LEU A 139 0.83 27.53 3.19
CA LEU A 139 -0.54 27.52 2.69
C LEU A 139 -1.31 28.79 3.06
N ARG A 140 -1.22 29.22 4.33
CA ARG A 140 -1.85 30.47 4.78
C ARG A 140 -1.33 31.67 4.00
N LEU A 141 -0.01 31.75 3.84
CA LEU A 141 0.66 32.82 3.13
C LEU A 141 0.28 32.86 1.64
N CYS A 142 0.26 31.69 0.97
CA CYS A 142 -0.14 31.62 -0.43
C CYS A 142 -1.62 31.99 -0.62
N ALA A 143 -2.49 31.60 0.31
CA ALA A 143 -3.90 31.94 0.30
C ALA A 143 -4.14 33.44 0.54
N GLU A 144 -3.44 34.06 1.48
CA GLU A 144 -3.52 35.50 1.76
C GLU A 144 -3.13 36.36 0.54
N HIS A 145 -2.14 35.90 -0.23
CA HIS A 145 -1.66 36.60 -1.42
C HIS A 145 -2.34 36.17 -2.74
N GLY A 146 -3.29 35.21 -2.71
CA GLY A 146 -4.01 34.75 -3.90
C GLY A 146 -3.18 33.92 -4.88
N HIS A 147 -2.09 33.29 -4.43
CA HIS A 147 -1.22 32.47 -5.28
C HIS A 147 -1.77 31.05 -5.44
N HIS A 148 -2.86 30.90 -6.18
CA HIS A 148 -3.61 29.64 -6.29
C HIS A 148 -2.75 28.45 -6.77
N ARG A 149 -1.88 28.63 -7.76
CA ARG A 149 -0.97 27.55 -8.24
C ARG A 149 -0.02 27.05 -7.17
N ALA A 150 0.47 27.95 -6.31
CA ALA A 150 1.36 27.60 -5.20
C ALA A 150 0.58 26.87 -4.11
N CYS A 151 -0.66 27.31 -3.83
CA CYS A 151 -1.56 26.58 -2.93
C CYS A 151 -1.77 25.15 -3.41
N VAL A 152 -2.09 24.93 -4.68
CA VAL A 152 -2.29 23.58 -5.25
C VAL A 152 -1.06 22.70 -5.03
N HIS A 153 0.15 23.22 -5.27
CA HIS A 153 1.38 22.47 -5.00
C HIS A 153 1.53 22.11 -3.52
N VAL A 154 1.27 23.05 -2.61
CA VAL A 154 1.34 22.79 -1.16
C VAL A 154 0.30 21.75 -0.72
N TYR A 155 -0.92 21.79 -1.28
CA TYR A 155 -1.95 20.77 -1.02
C TYR A 155 -1.55 19.38 -1.55
N LYS A 156 -0.91 19.30 -2.72
CA LYS A 156 -0.33 18.05 -3.25
C LYS A 156 0.70 17.46 -2.28
N VAL A 157 1.61 18.29 -1.77
CA VAL A 157 2.65 17.85 -0.81
C VAL A 157 2.01 17.40 0.51
N LEU A 158 0.91 18.04 0.94
CA LEU A 158 0.15 17.66 2.13
C LEU A 158 -0.72 16.40 1.94
N GLU A 159 -0.74 15.80 0.75
CA GLU A 159 -1.59 14.66 0.37
C GLU A 159 -3.10 14.96 0.51
N LEU A 160 -3.46 16.26 0.53
CA LEU A 160 -4.83 16.76 0.59
C LEU A 160 -5.34 17.01 -0.83
N TYR A 161 -5.57 15.92 -1.56
CA TYR A 161 -5.91 15.95 -2.98
C TYR A 161 -7.29 16.56 -3.27
N GLU A 162 -8.25 16.45 -2.35
CA GLU A 162 -9.58 17.01 -2.54
C GLU A 162 -9.54 18.55 -2.64
N GLU A 163 -8.88 19.18 -1.68
CA GLU A 163 -8.70 20.63 -1.64
C GLU A 163 -7.76 21.10 -2.77
N ALA A 164 -6.77 20.28 -3.13
CA ALA A 164 -5.91 20.55 -4.28
C ALA A 164 -6.72 20.63 -5.58
N VAL A 165 -7.62 19.68 -5.80
CA VAL A 165 -8.49 19.66 -6.99
C VAL A 165 -9.48 20.83 -6.95
N ASP A 166 -10.12 21.10 -5.82
CA ASP A 166 -11.09 22.21 -5.70
C ASP A 166 -10.45 23.58 -6.03
N LEU A 167 -9.20 23.80 -5.62
CA LEU A 167 -8.44 25.01 -6.00
C LEU A 167 -7.84 24.95 -7.41
N ALA A 168 -7.46 23.77 -7.90
CA ALA A 168 -6.93 23.62 -9.24
C ALA A 168 -8.02 23.91 -10.29
N LEU A 169 -9.26 23.50 -10.03
CA LEU A 169 -10.42 23.76 -10.89
C LEU A 169 -10.66 25.26 -11.12
N GLN A 170 -10.37 26.12 -10.13
CA GLN A 170 -10.46 27.58 -10.27
C GLN A 170 -9.37 28.19 -11.18
N VAL A 171 -8.29 27.45 -11.44
CA VAL A 171 -7.14 27.92 -12.22
C VAL A 171 -7.09 27.29 -13.59
N ASP A 172 -7.09 25.97 -13.66
CA ASP A 172 -6.93 25.18 -14.87
C ASP A 172 -7.42 23.73 -14.65
N VAL A 173 -8.33 23.29 -15.51
CA VAL A 173 -8.89 21.93 -15.49
C VAL A 173 -7.80 20.88 -15.75
N ASP A 174 -6.79 21.18 -16.57
CA ASP A 174 -5.72 20.22 -16.86
C ASP A 174 -4.79 20.04 -15.66
N LEU A 175 -4.58 21.09 -14.86
CA LEU A 175 -3.89 20.97 -13.57
C LEU A 175 -4.69 20.11 -12.60
N ALA A 176 -6.02 20.23 -12.59
CA ALA A 176 -6.90 19.41 -11.75
C ALA A 176 -6.83 17.93 -12.14
N LYS A 177 -6.81 17.60 -13.45
CA LYS A 177 -6.61 16.21 -13.93
C LYS A 177 -5.29 15.62 -13.42
N GLN A 178 -4.19 16.37 -13.54
CA GLN A 178 -2.89 15.94 -13.00
C GLN A 178 -2.93 15.74 -11.47
N CYS A 179 -3.71 16.54 -10.74
CA CYS A 179 -3.92 16.36 -9.30
C CYS A 179 -4.67 15.06 -8.98
N ALA A 180 -5.69 14.74 -9.79
CA ALA A 180 -6.53 13.57 -9.59
C ALA A 180 -5.84 12.24 -9.89
N ASP A 181 -4.79 12.24 -10.74
CA ASP A 181 -4.04 11.04 -11.10
C ASP A 181 -2.90 10.68 -10.13
N LEU A 182 -2.50 11.62 -9.25
CA LEU A 182 -1.46 11.40 -8.22
C LEU A 182 -1.78 10.28 -7.20
N PRO A 183 -3.01 10.14 -6.66
CA PRO A 183 -3.34 9.03 -5.77
C PRO A 183 -3.47 7.71 -6.53
N GLU A 184 -2.35 7.03 -6.79
CA GLU A 184 -2.30 5.74 -7.50
C GLU A 184 -2.84 4.56 -6.66
N GLU A 185 -2.67 4.59 -5.33
CA GLU A 185 -3.07 3.48 -4.45
C GLU A 185 -4.58 3.47 -4.13
N ASP A 186 -5.23 4.65 -4.13
CA ASP A 186 -6.63 4.82 -3.76
C ASP A 186 -7.54 5.05 -4.99
N GLU A 187 -7.96 3.97 -5.64
CA GLU A 187 -8.89 4.04 -6.78
C GLU A 187 -10.22 4.72 -6.42
N GLU A 188 -10.71 4.54 -5.19
CA GLU A 188 -11.94 5.18 -4.72
C GLU A 188 -11.80 6.70 -4.63
N LEU A 189 -10.66 7.18 -4.11
CA LEU A 189 -10.37 8.60 -4.00
C LEU A 189 -10.20 9.21 -5.39
N ARG A 190 -9.42 8.54 -6.26
CA ARG A 190 -9.27 8.93 -7.66
C ARG A 190 -10.62 9.06 -8.36
N LYS A 191 -11.51 8.07 -8.21
CA LYS A 191 -12.86 8.13 -8.76
C LYS A 191 -13.65 9.33 -8.22
N LYS A 192 -13.59 9.61 -6.91
CA LYS A 192 -14.27 10.79 -6.31
C LYS A 192 -13.74 12.11 -6.84
N LEU A 193 -12.42 12.26 -6.97
CA LEU A 193 -11.78 13.48 -7.50
C LEU A 193 -12.18 13.71 -8.96
N TRP A 194 -12.10 12.66 -9.79
CA TRP A 194 -12.52 12.70 -11.18
C TRP A 194 -14.02 13.01 -11.34
N LEU A 195 -14.88 12.51 -10.45
CA LEU A 195 -16.30 12.92 -10.42
C LEU A 195 -16.48 14.39 -10.07
N LYS A 196 -15.71 14.93 -9.12
CA LYS A 196 -15.74 16.36 -8.78
C LYS A 196 -15.32 17.22 -9.98
N ILE A 197 -14.26 16.82 -10.69
CA ILE A 197 -13.79 17.50 -11.91
C ILE A 197 -14.87 17.45 -12.99
N ALA A 198 -15.42 16.26 -13.28
CA ALA A 198 -16.48 16.09 -14.27
C ALA A 198 -17.72 16.93 -13.93
N ARG A 199 -18.13 16.97 -12.66
CA ARG A 199 -19.24 17.82 -12.21
C ARG A 199 -18.97 19.30 -12.46
N HIS A 200 -17.75 19.77 -12.20
CA HIS A 200 -17.38 21.16 -12.42
C HIS A 200 -17.34 21.51 -13.91
N VAL A 201 -16.73 20.67 -14.75
CA VAL A 201 -16.67 20.86 -16.22
C VAL A 201 -18.09 20.92 -16.81
N VAL A 202 -19.00 20.03 -16.37
CA VAL A 202 -20.39 20.01 -16.87
C VAL A 202 -21.18 21.24 -16.41
N GLN A 203 -20.93 21.75 -15.20
CA GLN A 203 -21.66 22.89 -14.63
C GLN A 203 -21.14 24.25 -15.09
N GLU A 204 -19.83 24.41 -15.29
CA GLU A 204 -19.22 25.70 -15.61
C GLU A 204 -18.91 25.89 -17.10
N GLU A 205 -18.50 24.84 -17.82
CA GLU A 205 -18.13 24.98 -19.24
C GLU A 205 -19.30 24.71 -20.21
N GLU A 206 -20.41 24.12 -19.73
CA GLU A 206 -21.58 23.66 -20.52
C GLU A 206 -21.23 22.83 -21.79
N ASP A 207 -19.97 22.42 -21.95
CA ASP A 207 -19.48 21.72 -23.14
C ASP A 207 -19.43 20.21 -22.91
N VAL A 208 -20.34 19.52 -23.61
CA VAL A 208 -20.45 18.06 -23.57
C VAL A 208 -19.19 17.41 -24.13
N GLN A 209 -18.50 18.03 -25.09
CA GLN A 209 -17.33 17.43 -25.74
C GLN A 209 -16.11 17.43 -24.82
N THR A 210 -15.87 18.50 -24.06
CA THR A 210 -14.78 18.56 -23.08
C THR A 210 -15.05 17.60 -21.92
N ALA A 211 -16.29 17.49 -21.47
CA ALA A 211 -16.70 16.50 -20.48
C ALA A 211 -16.48 15.06 -20.99
N MET A 212 -16.81 14.78 -22.25
CA MET A 212 -16.56 13.48 -22.89
C MET A 212 -15.07 13.19 -23.09
N ALA A 213 -14.24 14.20 -23.38
CA ALA A 213 -12.78 14.04 -23.42
C ALA A 213 -12.20 13.77 -22.01
N CYS A 214 -12.75 14.40 -20.98
CA CYS A 214 -12.39 14.12 -19.58
C CYS A 214 -12.77 12.68 -19.19
N LEU A 215 -13.95 12.22 -19.59
CA LEU A 215 -14.39 10.83 -19.41
C LEU A 215 -13.48 9.83 -20.13
N ALA A 216 -13.09 10.12 -21.38
CA ALA A 216 -12.16 9.27 -22.13
C ALA A 216 -10.75 9.23 -21.50
N SER A 217 -10.37 10.27 -20.76
CA SER A 217 -9.07 10.35 -20.08
C SER A 217 -9.00 9.50 -18.81
N CYS A 218 -10.15 9.09 -18.24
CA CYS A 218 -10.20 8.33 -16.99
C CYS A 218 -10.85 6.95 -17.20
N PRO A 219 -10.13 5.83 -16.99
CA PRO A 219 -10.70 4.48 -17.14
C PRO A 219 -11.67 4.09 -16.02
N LEU A 220 -11.64 4.80 -14.88
CA LEU A 220 -12.47 4.48 -13.71
C LEU A 220 -13.88 5.08 -13.77
N LEU A 221 -14.07 6.14 -14.56
CA LEU A 221 -15.36 6.79 -14.71
C LEU A 221 -16.16 6.10 -15.82
N LYS A 222 -17.40 5.77 -15.50
CA LYS A 222 -18.35 5.30 -16.50
C LYS A 222 -19.31 6.41 -16.87
N ILE A 223 -19.88 6.31 -18.07
CA ILE A 223 -20.89 7.27 -18.53
C ILE A 223 -22.09 7.35 -17.58
N GLU A 224 -22.45 6.23 -16.93
CA GLU A 224 -23.53 6.15 -15.94
C GLU A 224 -23.31 7.08 -14.73
N ASP A 225 -22.06 7.36 -14.37
CA ASP A 225 -21.74 8.21 -13.22
C ASP A 225 -21.89 9.70 -13.53
N VAL A 226 -21.75 10.12 -14.80
CA VAL A 226 -21.77 11.53 -15.20
C VAL A 226 -23.12 11.97 -15.78
N LEU A 227 -23.90 11.03 -16.33
CA LEU A 227 -25.24 11.30 -16.86
C LEU A 227 -26.16 12.10 -15.93
N PRO A 228 -26.20 11.90 -14.59
CA PRO A 228 -27.06 12.66 -13.69
C PRO A 228 -26.74 14.16 -13.59
N PHE A 229 -25.55 14.59 -14.00
CA PHE A 229 -25.12 15.98 -13.88
C PHE A 229 -25.49 16.83 -15.10
N PHE A 230 -25.90 16.21 -16.21
CA PHE A 230 -26.29 16.93 -17.41
C PHE A 230 -27.75 17.42 -17.32
N PRO A 231 -28.05 18.62 -17.85
CA PRO A 231 -29.42 19.11 -17.92
C PRO A 231 -30.27 18.26 -18.88
N ASP A 232 -31.58 18.19 -18.63
CA ASP A 232 -32.55 17.35 -19.38
C ASP A 232 -32.61 17.64 -20.90
N PHE A 233 -32.05 18.78 -21.35
CA PHE A 233 -32.11 19.25 -22.74
C PHE A 233 -30.88 18.89 -23.59
N VAL A 234 -29.90 18.15 -23.04
CA VAL A 234 -28.72 17.75 -23.82
C VAL A 234 -29.10 16.66 -24.84
N THR A 235 -28.82 16.93 -26.12
CA THR A 235 -29.04 15.98 -27.20
C THR A 235 -28.23 14.69 -27.01
N ILE A 236 -28.93 13.55 -26.99
CA ILE A 236 -28.39 12.19 -26.79
C ILE A 236 -27.34 11.81 -27.85
N ASP A 237 -27.33 12.48 -29.01
CA ASP A 237 -26.40 12.19 -30.10
C ASP A 237 -24.93 12.27 -29.70
N HIS A 238 -24.57 13.16 -28.77
CA HIS A 238 -23.19 13.30 -28.26
C HIS A 238 -22.74 12.09 -27.43
N PHE A 239 -23.68 11.37 -26.82
CA PHE A 239 -23.39 10.23 -25.94
C PHE A 239 -23.56 8.88 -26.62
N LYS A 240 -24.14 8.85 -27.83
CA LYS A 240 -24.49 7.62 -28.53
C LYS A 240 -23.32 6.66 -28.65
N GLU A 241 -22.16 7.14 -29.08
CA GLU A 241 -20.98 6.29 -29.26
C GLU A 241 -20.45 5.75 -27.94
N ALA A 242 -20.37 6.59 -26.91
CA ALA A 242 -19.90 6.19 -25.59
C ALA A 242 -20.87 5.26 -24.84
N ILE A 243 -22.18 5.43 -25.03
CA ILE A 243 -23.18 4.49 -24.50
C ILE A 243 -23.09 3.17 -25.26
N CYS A 244 -22.97 3.21 -26.59
CA CYS A 244 -22.83 2.00 -27.40
C CYS A 244 -21.55 1.22 -27.07
N SER A 245 -20.42 1.89 -26.85
CA SER A 245 -19.17 1.23 -26.43
C SER A 245 -19.30 0.61 -25.04
N SER A 246 -19.87 1.35 -24.08
CA SER A 246 -20.11 0.85 -22.71
C SER A 246 -21.03 -0.36 -22.71
N LEU A 247 -22.16 -0.31 -23.44
CA LEU A 247 -23.10 -1.43 -23.55
C LEU A 247 -22.48 -2.65 -24.25
N LYS A 248 -21.61 -2.45 -25.25
CA LYS A 248 -20.87 -3.55 -25.89
C LYS A 248 -19.91 -4.21 -24.91
N ALA A 249 -19.17 -3.41 -24.13
CA ALA A 249 -18.27 -3.91 -23.11
C ALA A 249 -19.01 -4.73 -22.04
N TYR A 250 -20.16 -4.22 -21.55
CA TYR A 250 -21.00 -4.96 -20.61
C TYR A 250 -21.53 -6.28 -21.20
N ASN A 251 -22.02 -6.28 -22.44
CA ASN A 251 -22.46 -7.50 -23.09
C ASN A 251 -21.33 -8.52 -23.26
N HIS A 252 -20.13 -8.07 -23.64
CA HIS A 252 -18.96 -8.93 -23.73
C HIS A 252 -18.62 -9.56 -22.38
N HIS A 253 -18.58 -8.75 -21.32
CA HIS A 253 -18.29 -9.24 -19.98
C HIS A 253 -19.33 -10.26 -19.49
N ILE A 254 -20.62 -10.01 -19.76
CA ILE A 254 -21.69 -10.96 -19.46
C ILE A 254 -21.49 -12.28 -20.23
N GLN A 255 -21.12 -12.21 -21.51
CA GLN A 255 -20.85 -13.40 -22.32
C GLN A 255 -19.64 -14.19 -21.82
N GLU A 256 -18.57 -13.51 -21.38
CA GLU A 256 -17.40 -14.14 -20.77
C GLU A 256 -17.76 -14.86 -19.48
N LEU A 257 -18.47 -14.19 -18.57
CA LEU A 257 -18.96 -14.78 -17.32
C LEU A 257 -19.89 -15.98 -17.57
N GLN A 258 -20.78 -15.89 -18.57
CA GLN A 258 -21.63 -17.02 -18.97
C GLN A 258 -20.79 -18.19 -19.49
N ARG A 259 -19.80 -17.93 -20.35
CA ARG A 259 -18.88 -18.96 -20.86
C ARG A 259 -18.11 -19.63 -19.73
N GLU A 260 -17.58 -18.86 -18.78
CA GLU A 260 -16.87 -19.40 -17.61
C GLU A 260 -17.79 -20.25 -16.73
N MET A 261 -19.04 -19.80 -16.52
CA MET A 261 -20.04 -20.56 -15.76
C MET A 261 -20.41 -21.87 -16.47
N GLU A 262 -20.58 -21.86 -17.79
CA GLU A 262 -20.85 -23.05 -18.60
C GLU A 262 -19.68 -24.04 -18.56
N GLU A 263 -18.45 -23.56 -18.70
CA GLU A 263 -17.24 -24.37 -18.64
C GLU A 263 -17.05 -25.04 -17.28
N ALA A 264 -17.23 -24.27 -16.20
CA ALA A 264 -17.20 -24.79 -14.82
C ALA A 264 -18.30 -25.82 -14.58
N THR A 265 -19.52 -25.57 -15.10
CA THR A 265 -20.65 -26.49 -14.97
C THR A 265 -20.41 -27.78 -15.76
N ALA A 266 -19.90 -27.70 -16.98
CA ALA A 266 -19.55 -28.85 -17.80
C ALA A 266 -18.41 -29.68 -17.17
N SER A 267 -17.43 -29.02 -16.54
CA SER A 267 -16.39 -29.69 -15.75
C SER A 267 -16.99 -30.45 -14.56
N ALA A 268 -17.85 -29.79 -13.77
CA ALA A 268 -18.53 -30.41 -12.63
C ALA A 268 -19.42 -31.61 -13.04
N GLN A 269 -20.11 -31.51 -14.19
CA GLN A 269 -20.92 -32.62 -14.73
C GLN A 269 -20.05 -33.81 -15.15
N ARG A 270 -18.90 -33.58 -15.79
CA ARG A 270 -17.93 -34.64 -16.12
C ARG A 270 -17.46 -35.36 -14.86
N ILE A 271 -17.03 -34.62 -13.84
CA ILE A 271 -16.61 -35.18 -12.55
C ILE A 271 -17.72 -36.01 -11.90
N ARG A 272 -18.97 -35.53 -11.91
CA ARG A 272 -20.12 -36.27 -11.35
C ARG A 272 -20.39 -37.58 -12.09
N ARG A 273 -20.28 -37.59 -13.43
CA ARG A 273 -20.43 -38.81 -14.22
C ARG A 273 -19.32 -39.81 -13.89
N ASP A 274 -18.08 -39.34 -13.84
CA ASP A 274 -16.93 -40.19 -13.52
C ASP A 274 -17.07 -40.78 -12.09
N LEU A 275 -17.57 -40.01 -11.13
CA LEU A 275 -17.92 -40.51 -9.79
C LEU A 275 -19.03 -41.57 -9.80
N GLN A 276 -20.06 -41.42 -10.64
CA GLN A 276 -21.11 -42.44 -10.78
C GLN A 276 -20.56 -43.74 -11.38
N GLU A 277 -19.70 -43.65 -12.40
CA GLU A 277 -19.03 -44.82 -12.97
C GLU A 277 -18.13 -45.52 -11.95
N LEU A 278 -17.38 -44.74 -11.14
CA LEU A 278 -16.54 -45.29 -10.07
C LEU A 278 -17.36 -45.99 -8.98
N ARG A 279 -18.56 -45.50 -8.64
CA ARG A 279 -19.47 -46.16 -7.69
C ARG A 279 -19.99 -47.51 -8.17
N GLY A 280 -20.07 -47.72 -9.49
CA GLY A 280 -20.50 -48.99 -10.09
C GLY A 280 -19.39 -50.05 -10.15
N ARG A 281 -18.14 -49.69 -9.86
CA ARG A 281 -17.02 -50.65 -9.85
C ARG A 281 -17.02 -51.43 -8.55
N TYR A 282 -17.08 -52.76 -8.66
CA TYR A 282 -16.89 -53.68 -7.54
C TYR A 282 -15.57 -54.43 -7.74
N GLY A 283 -14.93 -54.81 -6.63
CA GLY A 283 -13.78 -55.71 -6.64
C GLY A 283 -14.16 -57.06 -6.06
N THR A 284 -13.69 -58.13 -6.68
CA THR A 284 -13.84 -59.49 -6.17
C THR A 284 -12.58 -59.86 -5.40
N VAL A 285 -12.74 -60.44 -4.20
CA VAL A 285 -11.64 -60.92 -3.37
C VAL A 285 -11.69 -62.44 -3.35
N GLU A 286 -10.60 -63.09 -3.74
CA GLU A 286 -10.43 -64.52 -3.71
C GLU A 286 -9.76 -64.99 -2.40
N PRO A 287 -9.98 -66.24 -1.94
CA PRO A 287 -9.38 -66.73 -0.70
C PRO A 287 -7.84 -66.80 -0.69
N GLN A 288 -7.24 -66.76 -1.88
CA GLN A 288 -5.80 -66.78 -2.09
C GLN A 288 -5.15 -65.39 -2.10
N ASP A 289 -5.95 -64.34 -2.02
CA ASP A 289 -5.46 -62.96 -2.02
C ASP A 289 -4.66 -62.64 -0.76
N LYS A 290 -3.59 -61.89 -0.97
CA LYS A 290 -2.60 -61.53 0.06
C LYS A 290 -2.56 -60.02 0.27
N CYS A 291 -2.19 -59.61 1.47
CA CYS A 291 -1.93 -58.21 1.78
C CYS A 291 -0.64 -57.74 1.08
N ALA A 292 -0.69 -56.60 0.39
CA ALA A 292 0.44 -56.09 -0.39
C ALA A 292 1.63 -55.58 0.47
N THR A 293 1.47 -55.45 1.79
CA THR A 293 2.54 -55.03 2.71
C THR A 293 3.21 -56.20 3.44
N CYS A 294 2.50 -57.29 3.70
CA CYS A 294 3.00 -58.38 4.56
C CYS A 294 2.87 -59.78 3.95
N ASP A 295 2.33 -59.93 2.74
CA ASP A 295 2.18 -61.17 1.97
C ASP A 295 1.37 -62.30 2.65
N PHE A 296 0.73 -62.02 3.79
CA PHE A 296 -0.16 -62.97 4.48
C PHE A 296 -1.59 -62.96 3.89
N PRO A 297 -2.33 -64.08 3.99
CA PRO A 297 -3.72 -64.17 3.50
C PRO A 297 -4.63 -63.08 4.06
N LEU A 298 -5.43 -62.47 3.20
CA LEU A 298 -6.24 -61.28 3.52
C LEU A 298 -7.38 -61.58 4.50
N LEU A 299 -8.05 -62.72 4.34
CA LEU A 299 -9.29 -63.09 5.06
C LEU A 299 -9.12 -63.32 6.58
N ASN A 300 -7.89 -63.39 7.08
CA ASN A 300 -7.63 -63.64 8.50
C ASN A 300 -7.77 -62.39 9.39
N ARG A 301 -7.88 -61.19 8.80
CA ARG A 301 -7.93 -59.89 9.50
C ARG A 301 -8.89 -58.93 8.79
N PRO A 302 -9.40 -57.87 9.46
CA PRO A 302 -10.09 -56.79 8.77
C PRO A 302 -9.17 -56.17 7.71
N PHE A 303 -9.71 -55.95 6.51
CA PHE A 303 -8.95 -55.53 5.35
C PHE A 303 -9.62 -54.39 4.59
N TYR A 304 -8.82 -53.68 3.81
CA TYR A 304 -9.23 -52.64 2.87
C TYR A 304 -8.94 -53.10 1.46
N LEU A 305 -9.90 -52.86 0.57
CA LEU A 305 -9.78 -53.05 -0.87
C LEU A 305 -9.93 -51.70 -1.54
N PHE A 306 -8.89 -51.27 -2.25
CA PHE A 306 -8.93 -50.04 -3.04
C PHE A 306 -9.39 -50.34 -4.47
N LEU A 307 -10.01 -49.35 -5.12
CA LEU A 307 -10.46 -49.45 -6.53
C LEU A 307 -9.31 -49.62 -7.54
N CYS A 308 -8.06 -49.44 -7.11
CA CYS A 308 -6.86 -49.76 -7.89
C CYS A 308 -6.46 -51.25 -7.84
N GLY A 309 -7.16 -52.07 -7.06
CA GLY A 309 -6.91 -53.51 -6.91
C GLY A 309 -5.95 -53.87 -5.76
N HIS A 310 -5.33 -52.89 -5.10
CA HIS A 310 -4.47 -53.16 -3.94
C HIS A 310 -5.30 -53.48 -2.68
N MET A 311 -4.83 -54.50 -1.96
CA MET A 311 -5.46 -55.03 -0.76
C MET A 311 -4.51 -54.95 0.42
N PHE A 312 -4.99 -54.47 1.56
CA PHE A 312 -4.19 -54.30 2.76
C PHE A 312 -4.96 -54.75 3.99
N HIS A 313 -4.28 -55.32 4.98
CA HIS A 313 -4.87 -55.44 6.33
C HIS A 313 -5.00 -54.05 6.94
N ALA A 314 -6.01 -53.84 7.80
CA ALA A 314 -6.24 -52.57 8.48
C ALA A 314 -5.00 -52.08 9.25
N ASP A 315 -4.32 -52.99 9.96
CA ASP A 315 -3.11 -52.67 10.73
C ASP A 315 -1.92 -52.33 9.82
N CYS A 316 -1.77 -53.06 8.71
CA CYS A 316 -0.70 -52.82 7.73
C CYS A 316 -0.88 -51.47 7.02
N LEU A 317 -2.13 -51.13 6.67
CA LEU A 317 -2.46 -49.84 6.06
C LEU A 317 -2.21 -48.69 7.05
N LEU A 318 -2.63 -48.84 8.30
CA LEU A 318 -2.38 -47.86 9.36
C LEU A 318 -0.88 -47.57 9.55
N GLN A 319 -0.05 -48.62 9.57
CA GLN A 319 1.39 -48.49 9.71
C GLN A 319 2.03 -47.81 8.49
N ALA A 320 1.56 -48.14 7.28
CA ALA A 320 2.07 -47.57 6.04
C ALA A 320 1.67 -46.09 5.84
N VAL A 321 0.47 -45.71 6.26
CA VAL A 321 -0.07 -44.34 6.10
C VAL A 321 0.48 -43.36 7.15
N ARG A 322 0.72 -43.81 8.39
CA ARG A 322 1.20 -42.97 9.50
C ARG A 322 2.42 -42.08 9.16
N PRO A 323 3.53 -42.60 8.58
CA PRO A 323 4.71 -41.77 8.28
C PRO A 323 4.53 -40.79 7.10
N GLY A 324 3.46 -40.92 6.31
CA GLY A 324 3.19 -40.06 5.14
C GLY A 324 2.17 -38.94 5.41
N LEU A 325 1.46 -38.98 6.54
CA LEU A 325 0.47 -37.96 6.91
C LEU A 325 1.12 -36.67 7.47
N PRO A 326 0.51 -35.49 7.27
CA PRO A 326 0.91 -34.25 7.95
C PRO A 326 0.75 -34.35 9.47
N ALA A 327 1.58 -33.61 10.23
CA ALA A 327 1.59 -33.64 11.70
C ALA A 327 0.21 -33.43 12.34
N TYR A 328 -0.63 -32.54 11.78
CA TYR A 328 -2.01 -32.32 12.25
C TYR A 328 -2.91 -33.56 12.06
N LYS A 329 -2.79 -34.26 10.92
CA LYS A 329 -3.55 -35.49 10.66
C LYS A 329 -3.04 -36.67 11.49
N GLN A 330 -1.73 -36.74 11.76
CA GLN A 330 -1.14 -37.74 12.67
C GLN A 330 -1.67 -37.57 14.10
N ALA A 331 -1.68 -36.34 14.63
CA ALA A 331 -2.23 -36.06 15.97
C ALA A 331 -3.72 -36.43 16.07
N ARG A 332 -4.51 -36.14 15.03
CA ARG A 332 -5.92 -36.53 14.96
C ARG A 332 -6.10 -38.06 14.90
N LEU A 333 -5.24 -38.77 14.17
CA LEU A 333 -5.26 -40.24 14.09
C LEU A 333 -4.92 -40.88 15.44
N GLU A 334 -3.93 -40.35 16.16
CA GLU A 334 -3.58 -40.80 17.52
C GLU A 334 -4.69 -40.52 18.53
N GLU A 335 -5.34 -39.35 18.42
CA GLU A 335 -6.48 -39.00 19.25
C GLU A 335 -7.67 -39.95 19.01
N LEU A 336 -7.99 -40.27 17.75
CA LEU A 336 -9.05 -41.20 17.37
C LEU A 336 -8.73 -42.63 17.83
N GLN A 337 -7.49 -43.09 17.68
CA GLN A 337 -7.03 -44.38 18.20
C GLN A 337 -7.16 -44.45 19.73
N ARG A 338 -6.80 -43.38 20.45
CA ARG A 338 -6.94 -43.30 21.91
C ARG A 338 -8.41 -43.34 22.33
N LYS A 339 -9.29 -42.60 21.65
CA LYS A 339 -10.75 -42.61 21.92
C LYS A 339 -11.38 -43.97 21.60
N LEU A 340 -10.92 -44.65 20.55
CA LEU A 340 -11.34 -46.01 20.19
C LEU A 340 -10.85 -47.07 21.18
N GLY A 341 -9.67 -46.90 21.78
CA GLY A 341 -9.16 -47.76 22.85
C GLY A 341 -9.86 -47.53 24.19
N ALA A 342 -10.32 -46.31 24.47
CA ALA A 342 -11.06 -45.95 25.68
C ALA A 342 -12.57 -46.31 25.61
N ALA A 343 -13.12 -46.51 24.42
CA ALA A 343 -14.50 -46.94 24.23
C ALA A 343 -14.67 -48.43 24.59
N PRO A 344 -15.69 -48.82 25.40
CA PRO A 344 -15.89 -50.20 25.79
C PRO A 344 -16.14 -51.10 24.57
N PRO A 345 -15.69 -52.37 24.59
CA PRO A 345 -15.96 -53.31 23.50
C PRO A 345 -17.47 -53.55 23.36
N PRO A 346 -17.97 -53.81 22.13
CA PRO A 346 -19.37 -54.15 21.95
C PRO A 346 -19.67 -55.45 22.71
N THR A 347 -20.62 -55.40 23.64
CA THR A 347 -21.16 -56.59 24.29
C THR A 347 -21.85 -57.44 23.22
N LYS A 348 -21.31 -58.63 22.95
CA LYS A 348 -21.95 -59.61 22.06
C LYS A 348 -23.24 -60.10 22.72
N GLY A 349 -24.37 -59.51 22.37
CA GLY A 349 -25.69 -60.00 22.78
C GLY A 349 -26.73 -58.93 23.08
N SER A 350 -27.10 -58.11 22.10
CA SER A 350 -28.42 -57.44 22.09
C SER A 350 -28.79 -57.03 20.66
N ALA A 351 -29.07 -58.02 19.83
CA ALA A 351 -30.00 -57.80 18.73
C ALA A 351 -31.41 -57.96 19.34
N ARG A 352 -32.14 -56.84 19.42
CA ARG A 352 -33.51 -56.65 19.94
C ARG A 352 -33.63 -56.28 21.42
N ALA A 353 -33.62 -54.98 21.70
CA ALA A 353 -34.70 -54.34 22.47
C ALA A 353 -34.62 -52.80 22.39
N LYS A 354 -35.74 -52.22 21.92
CA LYS A 354 -36.33 -50.92 22.29
C LYS A 354 -35.66 -49.62 21.82
N GLU A 355 -36.20 -49.13 20.71
CA GLU A 355 -36.70 -47.76 20.63
C GLU A 355 -37.63 -47.49 21.82
N ALA A 356 -37.27 -46.53 22.69
CA ALA A 356 -38.17 -45.58 23.36
C ALA A 356 -37.46 -44.88 24.53
N GLU A 357 -37.51 -43.55 24.48
CA GLU A 357 -37.49 -42.58 25.59
C GLU A 357 -36.16 -42.23 26.29
N GLY A 358 -35.63 -41.07 25.87
CA GLY A 358 -35.55 -39.88 26.73
C GLY A 358 -34.51 -39.84 27.85
N GLY A 359 -33.36 -39.20 27.59
CA GLY A 359 -32.50 -38.64 28.65
C GLY A 359 -31.08 -38.23 28.22
N GLY A 360 -30.84 -36.93 28.05
CA GLY A 360 -29.53 -36.25 28.24
C GLY A 360 -28.53 -36.19 27.05
N PRO A 361 -28.04 -34.99 26.64
CA PRO A 361 -27.03 -34.84 25.60
C PRO A 361 -25.61 -34.94 26.19
N THR A 362 -25.26 -36.09 26.75
CA THR A 362 -23.88 -36.38 27.18
C THR A 362 -23.49 -37.80 26.80
N GLY A 363 -23.49 -38.09 25.51
CA GLY A 363 -22.91 -39.29 24.93
C GLY A 363 -21.89 -38.86 23.89
N GLY A 364 -20.61 -39.14 24.11
CA GLY A 364 -19.57 -38.89 23.11
C GLY A 364 -19.85 -39.63 21.78
N PRO A 365 -19.10 -39.32 20.72
CA PRO A 365 -19.27 -39.97 19.41
C PRO A 365 -19.26 -41.50 19.57
N SER A 366 -20.19 -42.17 18.90
CA SER A 366 -20.31 -43.62 19.01
C SER A 366 -19.03 -44.31 18.52
N ARG A 367 -18.73 -45.51 19.03
CA ARG A 367 -17.56 -46.29 18.58
C ARG A 367 -17.56 -46.52 17.06
N GLU A 368 -18.73 -46.55 16.43
CA GLU A 368 -18.89 -46.69 14.98
C GLU A 368 -18.55 -45.41 14.22
N GLN A 369 -18.98 -44.25 14.72
CA GLN A 369 -18.60 -42.94 14.16
C GLN A 369 -17.08 -42.71 14.26
N LEU A 370 -16.48 -43.05 15.41
CA LEU A 370 -15.03 -42.94 15.60
C LEU A 370 -14.24 -43.89 14.68
N LYS A 371 -14.80 -45.07 14.36
CA LYS A 371 -14.21 -45.97 13.36
C LYS A 371 -14.36 -45.41 11.96
N ALA A 372 -15.54 -44.91 11.58
CA ALA A 372 -15.75 -44.29 10.28
C ALA A 372 -14.81 -43.09 10.04
N ASP A 373 -14.62 -42.23 11.04
CA ASP A 373 -13.68 -41.11 10.98
C ASP A 373 -12.22 -41.57 10.85
N LEU A 374 -11.86 -42.69 11.49
CA LEU A 374 -10.53 -43.30 11.36
C LEU A 374 -10.36 -43.89 9.95
N ASP A 375 -11.36 -44.62 9.47
CA ASP A 375 -11.36 -45.28 8.17
C ASP A 375 -11.32 -44.24 7.04
N GLU A 376 -12.00 -43.10 7.17
CA GLU A 376 -11.94 -41.97 6.23
C GLU A 376 -10.53 -41.38 6.12
N LEU A 377 -9.83 -41.26 7.25
CA LEU A 377 -8.45 -40.73 7.27
C LEU A 377 -7.43 -41.73 6.70
N VAL A 378 -7.65 -43.03 6.94
CA VAL A 378 -6.68 -44.09 6.63
C VAL A 378 -6.89 -44.65 5.22
N ALA A 379 -8.13 -44.74 4.76
CA ALA A 379 -8.50 -45.23 3.43
C ALA A 379 -8.75 -44.11 2.41
N ALA A 380 -8.35 -42.87 2.72
CA ALA A 380 -8.47 -41.74 1.79
C ALA A 380 -7.77 -42.00 0.45
N GLU A 381 -6.58 -42.62 0.48
CA GLU A 381 -5.76 -42.88 -0.69
C GLU A 381 -5.04 -44.23 -0.57
N CYS A 382 -4.80 -44.89 -1.70
CA CYS A 382 -3.97 -46.10 -1.74
C CYS A 382 -2.49 -45.74 -1.58
N VAL A 383 -1.78 -46.41 -0.67
CA VAL A 383 -0.36 -46.15 -0.39
C VAL A 383 0.53 -46.23 -1.64
N TYR A 384 0.23 -47.13 -2.59
CA TYR A 384 1.02 -47.31 -3.82
C TYR A 384 0.55 -46.50 -5.03
N CYS A 385 -0.67 -45.94 -5.00
CA CYS A 385 -1.26 -45.26 -6.18
C CYS A 385 -1.69 -43.81 -5.90
N GLY A 386 -1.62 -43.37 -4.65
CA GLY A 386 -1.98 -42.02 -4.22
C GLY A 386 -0.78 -41.09 -4.10
N GLU A 387 -1.04 -39.90 -3.58
CA GLU A 387 -0.03 -38.86 -3.36
C GLU A 387 1.05 -39.29 -2.36
N LEU A 388 0.71 -40.21 -1.44
CA LEU A 388 1.65 -40.78 -0.48
C LEU A 388 2.86 -41.45 -1.17
N MET A 389 2.65 -42.12 -2.31
CA MET A 389 3.74 -42.71 -3.09
C MET A 389 4.58 -41.61 -3.76
N ILE A 390 3.93 -40.60 -4.34
CA ILE A 390 4.63 -39.49 -5.02
C ILE A 390 5.55 -38.75 -4.04
N ARG A 391 5.06 -38.46 -2.83
CA ARG A 391 5.85 -37.82 -1.76
C ARG A 391 6.96 -38.70 -1.20
N SER A 392 6.90 -40.00 -1.44
CA SER A 392 7.95 -40.94 -1.03
C SER A 392 9.13 -40.99 -2.01
N ILE A 393 8.97 -40.48 -3.24
CA ILE A 393 10.06 -40.42 -4.24
C ILE A 393 11.19 -39.52 -3.74
N ASP A 394 10.86 -38.43 -3.05
CA ASP A 394 11.84 -37.48 -2.51
C ASP A 394 12.46 -37.98 -1.19
N ARG A 395 12.01 -39.12 -0.65
CA ARG A 395 12.60 -39.71 0.56
C ARG A 395 13.78 -40.61 0.16
N PRO A 396 14.99 -40.37 0.69
CA PRO A 396 16.11 -41.26 0.42
C PRO A 396 15.81 -42.66 0.97
N PHE A 397 16.18 -43.69 0.20
CA PHE A 397 15.97 -45.10 0.59
C PHE A 397 16.63 -45.46 1.92
N ILE A 398 17.70 -44.76 2.27
CA ILE A 398 18.41 -44.87 3.53
C ILE A 398 18.30 -43.52 4.22
N ASP A 399 17.94 -43.52 5.49
CA ASP A 399 17.90 -42.32 6.32
C ASP A 399 19.31 -41.69 6.32
N PRO A 400 19.48 -40.39 6.00
CA PRO A 400 20.81 -39.77 5.91
C PRO A 400 21.65 -39.95 7.18
N GLN A 401 21.00 -40.14 8.33
CA GLN A 401 21.65 -40.38 9.63
C GLN A 401 22.13 -41.83 9.81
N ARG A 402 21.52 -42.80 9.12
CA ARG A 402 21.89 -44.22 9.15
C ARG A 402 22.70 -44.65 7.93
N TYR A 403 22.86 -43.76 6.96
CA TYR A 403 23.61 -44.03 5.73
C TYR A 403 25.05 -44.43 6.03
N GLU A 404 25.72 -43.78 6.98
CA GLU A 404 27.09 -44.14 7.37
C GLU A 404 27.16 -45.52 8.05
N GLU A 405 26.19 -45.85 8.90
CA GLU A 405 26.11 -47.14 9.60
C GLU A 405 25.81 -48.29 8.63
N GLU A 406 24.86 -48.10 7.71
CA GLU A 406 24.53 -49.11 6.71
C GLU A 406 25.65 -49.26 5.67
N HIS A 407 26.26 -48.17 5.20
CA HIS A 407 27.41 -48.23 4.30
C HIS A 407 28.60 -48.98 4.91
N LEU A 408 28.85 -48.81 6.21
CA LEU A 408 29.88 -49.57 6.94
C LEU A 408 29.53 -51.05 7.11
N SER A 409 28.26 -51.44 7.10
CA SER A 409 27.84 -52.85 7.20
C SER A 409 27.94 -53.62 5.88
N TRP A 410 28.12 -52.92 4.77
CA TRP A 410 28.26 -53.49 3.42
C TRP A 410 29.73 -53.56 2.95
N LEU A 411 30.64 -52.92 3.69
CA LEU A 411 32.10 -53.03 3.57
C LEU A 411 32.62 -54.11 4.51
#